data_AF-A0A933UMX6-F1
#
_entry.id   AF-A0A933UMX6-F1
#
_cell.length_a   1.000
_cell.length_b   1.000
_cell.length_c   1.000
_cell.angle_alpha   90.00
_cell.angle_beta   90.00
_cell.angle_gamma   90.00
#
_symmetry.space_group_name_H-M   'P 1'
#
loop_
_entity.id
_entity.type
_entity.pdbx_description
1 polymer ?
#
loop_
_entity_poly.entity_id
_entity_poly.type
_entity_poly.pdbx_seq_one_letter_code
_entity_poly.pdbx_strand_id
1 'polypeptide(L)'
;MPTTPQLTRPTPAPSPAPDHDTAGGPGWLDAVALGCVAATEAAVLAAAPWIGRGDKHAVDGAAVAAMRAALTVVPFDGTVAIGEGEKDAAPRIHNGERVGAGAGPRADVAVDPVDGTTLTADGAPGAVAVLALAPAGSMQVPTDVFYMERLVCGPAGHGVVDISRTPEDNVRALAAATGRAAADITVAVLDRPRHVDLVARLRAAGARVQVFPDGDVVAAVLAAAGPGRLPGADAGTDLFLGVGGTP
;
A
#
# COMPACT_ATOMS: atom_id res chain seq x y z
N MET A 1 1.46 37.45 35.97
CA MET A 1 1.14 36.12 36.53
C MET A 1 1.99 35.08 35.83
N PRO A 2 2.74 34.23 36.54
CA PRO A 2 3.62 33.25 35.92
C PRO A 2 2.78 32.10 35.33
N THR A 3 3.05 31.73 34.07
CA THR A 3 2.43 30.60 33.38
C THR A 3 3.04 29.29 33.87
N THR A 4 2.19 28.40 34.40
CA THR A 4 2.54 27.04 34.78
C THR A 4 2.96 26.23 33.54
N PRO A 5 4.09 25.50 33.55
CA PRO A 5 4.47 24.63 32.44
C PRO A 5 3.53 23.42 32.38
N GLN A 6 2.99 23.14 31.19
CA GLN A 6 2.20 21.93 30.95
C GLN A 6 3.10 20.69 30.99
N LEU A 7 2.80 19.75 31.87
CA LEU A 7 3.40 18.42 31.86
C LEU A 7 2.99 17.70 30.56
N THR A 8 3.96 17.42 29.69
CA THR A 8 3.80 16.49 28.57
C THR A 8 3.51 15.09 29.11
N ARG A 9 2.34 14.53 28.80
CA ARG A 9 2.02 13.13 29.14
C ARG A 9 2.99 12.21 28.38
N PRO A 10 3.58 11.20 29.03
CA PRO A 10 4.43 10.24 28.35
C PRO A 10 3.63 9.48 27.29
N THR A 11 4.22 9.29 26.11
CA THR A 11 3.71 8.44 25.04
C THR A 11 3.52 7.03 25.59
N PRO A 12 2.34 6.40 25.45
CA PRO A 12 2.14 5.04 25.92
C PRO A 12 3.12 4.11 25.20
N ALA A 13 3.73 3.19 25.95
CA ALA A 13 4.55 2.13 25.38
C ALA A 13 3.69 1.32 24.37
N PRO A 14 4.27 0.84 23.27
CA PRO A 14 3.54 -0.01 22.33
C PRO A 14 2.99 -1.23 23.08
N SER A 15 1.70 -1.52 22.89
CA SER A 15 1.10 -2.73 23.43
C SER A 15 1.85 -3.96 22.89
N PRO A 16 2.01 -5.03 23.68
CA PRO A 16 2.58 -6.27 23.19
C PRO A 16 1.77 -6.76 21.99
N ALA A 17 2.46 -7.29 20.98
CA ALA A 17 1.82 -7.89 19.82
C ALA A 17 0.81 -8.96 20.31
N PRO A 18 -0.43 -8.98 19.78
CA PRO A 18 -1.42 -9.94 20.21
C PRO A 18 -0.91 -11.35 19.93
N ASP A 19 -1.17 -12.26 20.87
CA ASP A 19 -0.78 -13.67 20.75
C ASP A 19 -1.59 -14.30 19.60
N HIS A 20 -0.94 -14.45 18.45
CA HIS A 20 -1.57 -14.79 17.17
C HIS A 20 -2.24 -16.18 17.15
N ASP A 21 -2.05 -16.99 18.19
CA ASP A 21 -2.49 -18.39 18.23
C ASP A 21 -3.87 -18.61 18.88
N THR A 22 -4.48 -17.56 19.43
CA THR A 22 -5.63 -17.73 20.35
C THR A 22 -7.01 -17.74 19.67
N ALA A 23 -7.11 -17.50 18.36
CA ALA A 23 -8.38 -17.42 17.63
C ALA A 23 -8.64 -18.56 16.62
N GLY A 24 -7.62 -19.29 16.16
CA GLY A 24 -7.74 -20.29 15.09
C GLY A 24 -7.12 -21.67 15.35
N GLY A 25 -6.42 -21.86 16.47
CA GLY A 25 -5.67 -23.09 16.78
C GLY A 25 -4.34 -23.19 16.01
N PRO A 26 -3.44 -24.11 16.37
CA PRO A 26 -2.06 -24.10 15.90
C PRO A 26 -1.92 -24.06 14.37
N GLY A 27 -1.09 -23.15 13.86
CA GLY A 27 -0.75 -23.06 12.43
C GLY A 27 -1.81 -22.44 11.51
N TRP A 28 -2.92 -21.95 12.08
CA TRP A 28 -3.97 -21.29 11.29
C TRP A 28 -3.46 -20.05 10.55
N LEU A 29 -2.57 -19.26 11.19
CA LEU A 29 -2.00 -18.06 10.59
C LEU A 29 -1.13 -18.41 9.39
N ASP A 30 -0.35 -19.48 9.46
CA ASP A 30 0.47 -19.96 8.34
C ASP A 30 -0.42 -20.42 7.18
N ALA A 31 -1.52 -21.12 7.47
CA ALA A 31 -2.48 -21.54 6.46
C ALA A 31 -3.16 -20.34 5.78
N VAL A 32 -3.53 -19.31 6.54
CA VAL A 32 -4.06 -18.06 5.99
C VAL A 32 -3.01 -17.35 5.16
N ALA A 33 -1.80 -17.16 5.69
CA ALA A 33 -0.70 -16.47 4.99
C ALA A 33 -0.36 -17.17 3.66
N LEU A 34 -0.23 -18.49 3.66
CA LEU A 34 0.05 -19.26 2.44
C LEU A 34 -1.13 -19.20 1.45
N GLY A 35 -2.37 -19.20 1.95
CA GLY A 35 -3.55 -18.99 1.12
C GLY A 35 -3.58 -17.61 0.45
N CYS A 36 -3.09 -16.58 1.13
CA CYS A 36 -2.96 -15.23 0.58
C CYS A 36 -1.90 -15.15 -0.51
N VAL A 37 -0.75 -15.80 -0.29
CA VAL A 37 0.28 -15.95 -1.33
C VAL A 37 -0.28 -16.67 -2.54
N ALA A 38 -0.99 -17.78 -2.35
CA ALA A 38 -1.62 -18.51 -3.45
C ALA A 38 -2.66 -17.65 -4.20
N ALA A 39 -3.39 -16.78 -3.50
CA ALA A 39 -4.36 -15.89 -4.12
C ALA A 39 -3.73 -14.80 -4.98
N THR A 40 -2.63 -14.18 -4.52
CA THR A 40 -1.89 -13.21 -5.33
C THR A 40 -1.16 -13.89 -6.49
N GLU A 41 -0.58 -15.08 -6.30
CA GLU A 41 0.00 -15.90 -7.37
C GLU A 41 -1.04 -16.28 -8.44
N ALA A 42 -2.22 -16.72 -8.02
CA ALA A 42 -3.32 -17.04 -8.94
C ALA A 42 -3.72 -15.82 -9.79
N ALA A 43 -3.80 -14.64 -9.18
CA ALA A 43 -4.13 -13.39 -9.86
C ALA A 43 -3.09 -13.04 -10.95
N VAL A 44 -1.79 -13.04 -10.60
CA VAL A 44 -0.73 -12.70 -11.56
C VAL A 44 -0.60 -13.74 -12.67
N LEU A 45 -0.77 -15.04 -12.37
CA LEU A 45 -0.74 -16.10 -13.37
C LEU A 45 -1.93 -16.00 -14.34
N ALA A 46 -3.10 -15.59 -13.86
CA ALA A 46 -4.28 -15.37 -14.69
C ALA A 46 -4.16 -14.11 -15.56
N ALA A 47 -3.48 -13.07 -15.06
CA ALA A 47 -3.18 -11.85 -15.81
C ALA A 47 -2.07 -12.05 -16.87
N ALA A 48 -1.12 -12.96 -16.63
CA ALA A 48 0.07 -13.14 -17.47
C ALA A 48 -0.19 -13.30 -18.98
N PRO A 49 -1.21 -14.04 -19.44
CA PRO A 49 -1.51 -14.16 -20.87
C PRO A 49 -1.85 -12.83 -21.55
N TRP A 50 -2.27 -11.81 -20.79
CA TRP A 50 -2.72 -10.51 -21.26
C TRP A 50 -1.60 -9.44 -21.30
N ILE A 51 -0.40 -9.77 -20.84
CA ILE A 51 0.75 -8.87 -20.86
C ILE A 51 1.01 -8.38 -22.30
N GLY A 52 1.04 -7.06 -22.49
CA GLY A 52 1.34 -6.43 -23.78
C GLY A 52 0.24 -6.55 -24.84
N ARG A 53 -1.00 -6.92 -24.45
CA ARG A 53 -2.13 -7.08 -25.39
C ARG A 53 -3.04 -5.86 -25.51
N GLY A 54 -2.81 -4.80 -24.74
CA GLY A 54 -3.59 -3.57 -24.77
C GLY A 54 -5.01 -3.68 -24.21
N ASP A 55 -5.35 -4.79 -23.53
CA ASP A 55 -6.67 -5.01 -22.92
C ASP A 55 -6.59 -5.06 -21.40
N LYS A 56 -6.63 -3.88 -20.77
CA LYS A 56 -6.60 -3.76 -19.31
C LYS A 56 -7.83 -4.35 -18.61
N HIS A 57 -8.97 -4.42 -19.30
CA HIS A 57 -10.21 -4.96 -18.71
C HIS A 57 -10.16 -6.49 -18.65
N ALA A 58 -9.53 -7.12 -19.65
CA ALA A 58 -9.26 -8.55 -19.61
C ALA A 58 -8.21 -8.93 -18.56
N VAL A 59 -7.17 -8.09 -18.38
CA VAL A 59 -6.21 -8.23 -17.26
C VAL A 59 -6.94 -8.26 -15.92
N ASP A 60 -7.74 -7.22 -15.66
CA ASP A 60 -8.49 -7.06 -14.41
C ASP A 60 -9.46 -8.22 -14.17
N GLY A 61 -10.33 -8.52 -15.15
CA GLY A 61 -11.32 -9.58 -15.02
C GLY A 61 -10.71 -10.96 -14.77
N ALA A 62 -9.59 -11.29 -15.42
CA ALA A 62 -8.89 -12.56 -15.21
C ALA A 62 -8.30 -12.66 -13.80
N ALA A 63 -7.65 -11.59 -13.34
CA ALA A 63 -7.03 -11.55 -12.01
C ALA A 63 -8.06 -11.58 -10.89
N VAL A 64 -9.13 -10.79 -11.00
CA VAL A 64 -10.26 -10.78 -10.06
C VAL A 64 -10.85 -12.17 -9.90
N ALA A 65 -11.16 -12.84 -11.02
CA ALA A 65 -11.78 -14.16 -10.99
C ALA A 65 -10.87 -15.20 -10.31
N ALA A 66 -9.58 -15.17 -10.63
CA ALA A 66 -8.60 -16.10 -10.07
C ALA A 66 -8.35 -15.84 -8.57
N MET A 67 -8.16 -14.59 -8.17
CA MET A 67 -7.97 -14.23 -6.76
C MET A 67 -9.19 -14.61 -5.92
N ARG A 68 -10.40 -14.26 -6.39
CA ARG A 68 -11.65 -14.63 -5.72
C ARG A 68 -11.73 -16.14 -5.52
N ALA A 69 -11.52 -16.92 -6.58
CA ALA A 69 -11.58 -18.38 -6.52
C ALA A 69 -10.58 -18.96 -5.51
N ALA A 70 -9.33 -18.47 -5.52
CA ALA A 70 -8.29 -18.91 -4.59
C ALA A 70 -8.64 -18.58 -3.13
N LEU A 71 -9.24 -17.42 -2.86
CA LEU A 71 -9.64 -17.02 -1.51
C LEU A 71 -10.75 -17.89 -0.92
N THR A 72 -11.61 -18.52 -1.72
CA THR A 72 -12.76 -19.31 -1.22
C THR A 72 -12.39 -20.49 -0.31
N VAL A 73 -11.15 -20.98 -0.39
CA VAL A 73 -10.69 -22.15 0.37
C VAL A 73 -9.78 -21.80 1.55
N VAL A 74 -9.45 -20.52 1.74
CA VAL A 74 -8.53 -20.08 2.79
C VAL A 74 -9.28 -20.01 4.14
N PRO A 75 -8.73 -20.54 5.25
CA PRO A 75 -9.48 -20.74 6.50
C PRO A 75 -9.63 -19.46 7.33
N PHE A 76 -10.39 -18.49 6.82
CA PHE A 76 -10.82 -17.30 7.55
C PHE A 76 -12.27 -16.90 7.18
N ASP A 77 -12.88 -16.07 8.03
CA ASP A 77 -14.18 -15.43 7.75
C ASP A 77 -13.97 -13.96 7.37
N GLY A 78 -13.74 -13.72 6.08
CA GLY A 78 -13.37 -12.43 5.52
C GLY A 78 -14.54 -11.56 5.15
N THR A 79 -14.41 -10.26 5.39
CA THR A 79 -15.25 -9.22 4.77
C THR A 79 -14.35 -8.26 4.01
N VAL A 80 -14.64 -8.03 2.74
CA VAL A 80 -13.90 -7.07 1.91
C VAL A 80 -14.21 -5.66 2.42
N ALA A 81 -13.23 -5.02 3.04
CA ALA A 81 -13.28 -3.62 3.46
C ALA A 81 -12.87 -2.68 2.32
N ILE A 82 -11.92 -3.12 1.48
CA ILE A 82 -11.45 -2.41 0.29
C ILE A 82 -11.43 -3.37 -0.88
N GLY A 83 -12.27 -3.13 -1.89
CA GLY A 83 -12.23 -3.81 -3.16
C GLY A 83 -12.13 -2.85 -4.34
N GLU A 84 -12.25 -3.37 -5.55
CA GLU A 84 -12.14 -2.65 -6.84
C GLU A 84 -13.32 -1.66 -7.11
N GLY A 85 -14.18 -1.41 -6.12
CA GLY A 85 -15.31 -0.50 -6.20
C GLY A 85 -16.50 -0.99 -7.04
N GLU A 86 -17.58 -0.19 -7.06
CA GLU A 86 -18.85 -0.51 -7.75
C GLU A 86 -18.95 0.02 -9.19
N LYS A 87 -17.88 0.57 -9.76
CA LYS A 87 -17.94 1.45 -10.95
C LYS A 87 -18.49 0.86 -12.26
N ASP A 88 -18.45 -0.46 -12.49
CA ASP A 88 -18.93 -1.09 -13.75
C ASP A 88 -19.68 -2.43 -13.54
N ALA A 89 -20.36 -2.88 -14.59
CA ALA A 89 -21.16 -4.12 -14.64
C ALA A 89 -20.36 -5.44 -14.64
N ALA A 90 -19.03 -5.39 -14.49
CA ALA A 90 -18.17 -6.57 -14.43
C ALA A 90 -18.13 -7.18 -13.00
N PRO A 91 -18.01 -8.51 -12.84
CA PRO A 91 -18.02 -9.15 -11.53
C PRO A 91 -16.73 -8.87 -10.73
N ARG A 92 -16.65 -7.73 -10.05
CA ARG A 92 -15.51 -7.31 -9.20
C ARG A 92 -15.63 -7.75 -7.76
N ILE A 93 -14.51 -7.88 -7.04
CA ILE A 93 -14.52 -8.08 -5.58
C ILE A 93 -14.95 -6.75 -4.95
N HIS A 94 -16.14 -6.70 -4.35
CA HIS A 94 -16.76 -5.46 -3.90
C HIS A 94 -16.73 -5.30 -2.37
N ASN A 95 -16.85 -4.07 -1.89
CA ASN A 95 -16.94 -3.79 -0.46
C ASN A 95 -18.14 -4.53 0.15
N GLY A 96 -17.93 -5.17 1.30
CA GLY A 96 -18.91 -6.02 1.97
C GLY A 96 -19.02 -7.45 1.44
N GLU A 97 -18.33 -7.81 0.35
CA GLU A 97 -18.27 -9.19 -0.13
C GLU A 97 -17.65 -10.10 0.94
N ARG A 98 -18.20 -11.30 1.10
CA ARG A 98 -17.66 -12.32 2.00
C ARG A 98 -16.65 -13.17 1.25
N VAL A 99 -15.44 -13.31 1.80
CA VAL A 99 -14.35 -14.10 1.23
C VAL A 99 -13.74 -15.01 2.31
N GLY A 100 -12.94 -15.99 1.90
CA GLY A 100 -12.49 -17.07 2.79
C GLY A 100 -13.50 -18.22 2.86
N ALA A 101 -13.10 -19.29 3.52
CA ALA A 101 -13.93 -20.49 3.72
C ALA A 101 -15.10 -20.26 4.70
N GLY A 102 -15.19 -19.09 5.33
CA GLY A 102 -16.23 -18.75 6.30
C GLY A 102 -16.06 -19.44 7.65
N ALA A 103 -14.91 -20.10 7.87
CA ALA A 103 -14.52 -20.73 9.12
C ALA A 103 -13.14 -20.21 9.52
N GLY A 104 -13.00 -19.77 10.77
CA GLY A 104 -11.77 -19.20 11.31
C GLY A 104 -11.95 -17.76 11.79
N PRO A 105 -10.85 -17.04 12.05
CA PRO A 105 -10.90 -15.67 12.55
C PRO A 105 -11.55 -14.72 11.56
N ARG A 106 -12.28 -13.74 12.12
CA ARG A 106 -12.90 -12.68 11.33
C ARG A 106 -11.87 -11.65 10.92
N ALA A 107 -11.84 -11.31 9.64
CA ALA A 107 -10.87 -10.38 9.10
C ALA A 107 -11.50 -9.36 8.14
N ASP A 108 -10.99 -8.14 8.18
CA ASP A 108 -11.16 -7.16 7.10
C ASP A 108 -10.13 -7.49 6.00
N VAL A 109 -10.57 -7.43 4.74
CA VAL A 109 -9.73 -7.72 3.57
C VAL A 109 -9.66 -6.51 2.66
N ALA A 110 -8.44 -6.16 2.24
CA ALA A 110 -8.20 -5.31 1.09
C ALA A 110 -7.63 -6.13 -0.05
N VAL A 111 -8.14 -5.92 -1.26
CA VAL A 111 -7.63 -6.55 -2.47
C VAL A 111 -7.44 -5.53 -3.58
N ASP A 112 -6.35 -5.70 -4.31
CA ASP A 112 -6.10 -5.11 -5.62
C ASP A 112 -5.50 -6.22 -6.49
N PRO A 113 -6.34 -6.98 -7.23
CA PRO A 113 -5.87 -8.14 -7.98
C PRO A 113 -4.78 -7.81 -9.00
N VAL A 114 -4.75 -6.60 -9.55
CA VAL A 114 -3.63 -6.06 -10.35
C VAL A 114 -3.52 -4.55 -10.16
N ASP A 115 -2.63 -4.10 -9.27
CA ASP A 115 -2.20 -2.71 -9.24
C ASP A 115 -1.36 -2.47 -10.50
N GLY A 116 -1.83 -1.60 -11.40
CA GLY A 116 -1.23 -1.37 -12.71
C GLY A 116 -1.78 -2.26 -13.83
N THR A 117 -3.11 -2.41 -13.94
CA THR A 117 -3.76 -3.05 -15.10
C THR A 117 -3.31 -2.45 -16.45
N THR A 118 -3.12 -1.13 -16.50
CA THR A 118 -2.57 -0.43 -17.68
C THR A 118 -1.13 -0.86 -17.96
N LEU A 119 -0.28 -0.93 -16.93
CA LEU A 119 1.12 -1.37 -17.07
C LEU A 119 1.18 -2.79 -17.63
N THR A 120 0.33 -3.69 -17.11
CA THR A 120 0.22 -5.07 -17.60
C THR A 120 -0.21 -5.10 -19.07
N ALA A 121 -1.28 -4.38 -19.42
CA ALA A 121 -1.79 -4.33 -20.78
C ALA A 121 -0.76 -3.78 -21.78
N ASP A 122 0.07 -2.82 -21.36
CA ASP A 122 1.13 -2.22 -22.17
C ASP A 122 2.44 -3.04 -22.18
N GLY A 123 2.54 -4.08 -21.34
CA GLY A 123 3.77 -4.86 -21.16
C GLY A 123 4.88 -4.09 -20.44
N ALA A 124 4.51 -3.07 -19.67
CA ALA A 124 5.41 -2.26 -18.87
C ALA A 124 5.67 -2.90 -17.49
N PRO A 125 6.86 -2.70 -16.91
CA PRO A 125 7.17 -3.18 -15.56
C PRO A 125 6.39 -2.40 -14.50
N GLY A 126 6.21 -3.02 -13.32
CA GLY A 126 5.70 -2.34 -12.11
C GLY A 126 4.33 -2.84 -11.63
N ALA A 127 3.63 -3.64 -12.43
CA ALA A 127 2.36 -4.23 -12.00
C ALA A 127 2.56 -5.33 -10.95
N VAL A 128 1.68 -5.38 -9.95
CA VAL A 128 1.69 -6.39 -8.87
C VAL A 128 0.26 -6.80 -8.50
N ALA A 129 0.09 -7.96 -7.87
CA ALA A 129 -1.15 -8.30 -7.17
C ALA A 129 -0.98 -8.02 -5.67
N VAL A 130 -1.95 -7.35 -5.06
CA VAL A 130 -1.88 -6.92 -3.66
C VAL A 130 -3.05 -7.48 -2.88
N LEU A 131 -2.76 -7.94 -1.67
CA LEU A 131 -3.77 -8.34 -0.69
C LEU A 131 -3.30 -7.96 0.71
N ALA A 132 -4.21 -7.45 1.54
CA ALA A 132 -3.95 -7.21 2.95
C ALA A 132 -5.10 -7.75 3.81
N LEU A 133 -4.74 -8.27 4.98
CA LEU A 133 -5.68 -8.71 6.02
C LEU A 133 -5.42 -7.96 7.30
N ALA A 134 -6.49 -7.65 8.00
CA ALA A 134 -6.44 -7.10 9.35
C ALA A 134 -7.57 -7.70 10.21
N PRO A 135 -7.47 -7.68 11.55
CA PRO A 135 -8.59 -8.06 12.41
C PRO A 135 -9.88 -7.33 12.02
N ALA A 136 -11.04 -7.99 12.11
CA ALA A 136 -12.30 -7.38 11.72
C ALA A 136 -12.57 -6.03 12.43
N GLY A 137 -12.94 -5.01 11.66
CA GLY A 137 -13.19 -3.63 12.11
C GLY A 137 -11.94 -2.78 12.31
N SER A 138 -10.75 -3.24 11.92
CA SER A 138 -9.49 -2.50 12.08
C SER A 138 -9.05 -1.77 10.81
N MET A 139 -9.59 -2.13 9.64
CA MET A 139 -9.27 -1.45 8.38
C MET A 139 -10.22 -0.26 8.17
N GLN A 140 -9.72 0.95 8.44
CA GLN A 140 -10.51 2.18 8.32
C GLN A 140 -10.25 2.85 6.98
N VAL A 141 -11.22 2.80 6.08
CA VAL A 141 -11.14 3.46 4.77
C VAL A 141 -12.29 4.44 4.62
N PRO A 142 -12.02 5.73 4.35
CA PRO A 142 -13.07 6.70 4.06
C PRO A 142 -13.81 6.28 2.78
N THR A 143 -15.11 6.05 2.87
CA THR A 143 -15.95 5.65 1.72
C THR A 143 -16.26 6.81 0.77
N ASP A 144 -16.13 8.04 1.25
CA ASP A 144 -16.61 9.25 0.56
C ASP A 144 -15.46 10.07 -0.05
N VAL A 145 -14.24 9.53 -0.01
CA VAL A 145 -13.03 10.20 -0.50
C VAL A 145 -12.44 9.37 -1.63
N PHE A 146 -12.26 9.99 -2.80
CA PHE A 146 -11.72 9.31 -3.98
C PHE A 146 -10.20 9.41 -4.09
N TYR A 147 -9.63 10.50 -3.58
CA TYR A 147 -8.21 10.78 -3.63
C TYR A 147 -7.69 11.13 -2.24
N MET A 148 -6.52 10.60 -1.91
CA MET A 148 -5.85 10.84 -0.64
C MET A 148 -4.48 11.47 -0.88
N GLU A 149 -4.17 12.54 -0.16
CA GLU A 149 -2.79 12.98 -0.01
C GLU A 149 -2.07 12.02 0.92
N ARG A 150 -0.91 11.54 0.50
CA ARG A 150 -0.18 10.46 1.16
C ARG A 150 1.27 10.86 1.36
N LEU A 151 1.79 10.53 2.54
CA LEU A 151 3.20 10.62 2.89
C LEU A 151 3.60 9.29 3.53
N VAL A 152 4.58 8.60 2.94
CA VAL A 152 5.07 7.30 3.44
C VAL A 152 6.58 7.33 3.50
N CYS A 153 7.14 6.86 4.61
CA CYS A 153 8.58 6.82 4.84
C CYS A 153 8.98 5.58 5.65
N GLY A 154 10.26 5.24 5.61
CA GLY A 154 10.82 4.19 6.45
C GLY A 154 10.98 4.60 7.92
N PRO A 155 11.50 3.70 8.78
CA PRO A 155 11.61 3.92 10.22
C PRO A 155 12.34 5.21 10.63
N ALA A 156 13.32 5.66 9.84
CA ALA A 156 14.05 6.90 10.10
C ALA A 156 13.19 8.17 9.98
N GLY A 157 12.07 8.10 9.25
CA GLY A 157 11.12 9.22 9.14
C GLY A 157 10.06 9.23 10.23
N HIS A 158 9.92 8.17 11.03
CA HIS A 158 8.88 8.08 12.05
C HIS A 158 9.00 9.21 13.10
N GLY A 159 7.97 10.05 13.21
CA GLY A 159 7.96 11.25 14.08
C GLY A 159 8.82 12.41 13.57
N VAL A 160 9.45 12.26 12.40
CA VAL A 160 10.33 13.26 11.78
C VAL A 160 9.62 13.98 10.64
N VAL A 161 9.00 13.22 9.74
CA VAL A 161 8.23 13.75 8.60
C VAL A 161 6.75 13.89 8.97
N ASP A 162 6.06 14.83 8.34
CA ASP A 162 4.67 15.17 8.65
C ASP A 162 3.96 15.71 7.39
N ILE A 163 2.77 15.18 7.10
CA ILE A 163 2.00 15.53 5.90
C ILE A 163 1.54 17.00 5.89
N SER A 164 1.45 17.64 7.05
CA SER A 164 1.10 19.07 7.17
C SER A 164 2.27 20.01 6.89
N ARG A 165 3.49 19.49 6.79
CA ARG A 165 4.68 20.28 6.46
C ARG A 165 4.85 20.44 4.95
N THR A 166 5.63 21.45 4.58
CA THR A 166 6.03 21.60 3.19
C THR A 166 6.87 20.39 2.73
N PRO A 167 6.80 19.99 1.44
CA PRO A 167 7.67 18.95 0.88
C PRO A 167 9.15 19.20 1.16
N GLU A 168 9.59 20.46 1.09
CA GLU A 168 10.97 20.87 1.33
C GLU A 168 11.39 20.66 2.79
N ASP A 169 10.50 20.93 3.76
CA ASP A 169 10.75 20.67 5.17
C ASP A 169 10.85 19.17 5.45
N ASN A 170 10.00 18.36 4.83
CA ASN A 170 10.05 16.90 4.98
C ASN A 170 11.36 16.31 4.44
N VAL A 171 11.82 16.77 3.27
CA VAL A 171 13.13 16.36 2.71
C VAL A 171 14.27 16.72 3.67
N ARG A 172 14.30 17.97 4.16
CA ARG A 172 15.35 18.43 5.09
C ARG A 172 15.32 17.67 6.41
N ALA A 173 14.14 17.40 6.95
CA ALA A 173 13.97 16.66 8.19
C ALA A 173 14.45 15.22 8.06
N LEU A 174 14.07 14.53 6.97
CA LEU A 174 14.50 13.15 6.71
C LEU A 174 16.01 13.05 6.43
N ALA A 175 16.58 14.00 5.69
CA ALA A 175 18.02 14.12 5.47
C ALA A 175 18.77 14.24 6.81
N ALA A 176 18.33 15.14 7.69
CA ALA A 176 18.93 15.31 9.01
C ALA A 176 18.81 14.05 9.88
N ALA A 177 17.65 13.40 9.90
CA ALA A 177 17.42 12.18 10.69
C ALA A 177 18.26 10.98 10.22
N THR A 178 18.59 10.93 8.93
CA THR A 178 19.42 9.88 8.35
C THR A 178 20.91 10.24 8.27
N GLY A 179 21.30 11.45 8.66
CA GLY A 179 22.68 11.94 8.56
C GLY A 179 23.18 12.06 7.11
N ARG A 180 22.26 12.20 6.15
CA ARG A 180 22.54 12.27 4.70
C ARG A 180 22.31 13.67 4.16
N ALA A 181 22.83 13.96 2.98
CA ALA A 181 22.50 15.21 2.29
C ALA A 181 21.09 15.12 1.68
N ALA A 182 20.44 16.28 1.45
CA ALA A 182 19.17 16.32 0.71
C ALA A 182 19.28 15.67 -0.67
N ALA A 183 20.45 15.81 -1.33
CA ALA A 183 20.78 15.17 -2.61
C ALA A 183 20.80 13.64 -2.58
N ASP A 184 20.95 13.05 -1.41
CA ASP A 184 20.89 11.60 -1.26
C ASP A 184 19.45 11.12 -1.06
N ILE A 185 18.51 11.99 -0.65
CA ILE A 185 17.11 11.62 -0.40
C ILE A 185 16.39 11.43 -1.73
N THR A 186 15.77 10.26 -1.89
CA THR A 186 15.01 9.89 -3.08
C THR A 186 13.51 9.87 -2.76
N VAL A 187 12.75 10.73 -3.46
CA VAL A 187 11.31 10.86 -3.28
C VAL A 187 10.56 10.30 -4.49
N ALA A 188 9.69 9.32 -4.25
CA ALA A 188 8.80 8.76 -5.27
C ALA A 188 7.51 9.57 -5.36
N VAL A 189 7.14 9.96 -6.60
CA VAL A 189 5.94 10.76 -6.88
C VAL A 189 5.24 10.23 -8.13
N LEU A 190 3.92 10.04 -8.08
CA LEU A 190 3.13 9.67 -9.27
C LEU A 190 3.24 10.74 -10.38
N ASP A 191 3.43 10.32 -11.63
CA ASP A 191 3.46 11.21 -12.78
C ASP A 191 2.03 11.63 -13.18
N ARG A 192 1.60 12.77 -12.63
CA ARG A 192 0.28 13.34 -12.87
C ARG A 192 0.41 14.86 -13.01
N PRO A 193 -0.43 15.53 -13.82
CA PRO A 193 -0.41 16.99 -13.94
C PRO A 193 -0.51 17.72 -12.60
N ARG A 194 -1.28 17.16 -11.65
CA ARG A 194 -1.42 17.69 -10.28
C ARG A 194 -0.14 17.65 -9.42
N HIS A 195 0.90 16.92 -9.83
CA HIS A 195 2.15 16.81 -9.08
C HIS A 195 3.31 17.59 -9.70
N VAL A 196 3.10 18.35 -10.78
CA VAL A 196 4.17 19.12 -11.44
C VAL A 196 4.83 20.10 -10.47
N ASP A 197 4.04 20.83 -9.67
CA ASP A 197 4.55 21.75 -8.65
C ASP A 197 5.31 21.01 -7.54
N LEU A 198 4.72 19.92 -7.03
CA LEU A 198 5.34 19.07 -6.01
C LEU A 198 6.74 18.59 -6.45
N VAL A 199 6.85 18.07 -7.67
CA VAL A 199 8.12 17.59 -8.24
C VAL A 199 9.13 18.73 -8.35
N ALA A 200 8.72 19.91 -8.81
CA ALA A 200 9.60 21.07 -8.93
C ALA A 200 10.14 21.51 -7.56
N ARG A 201 9.28 21.56 -6.55
CA ARG A 201 9.62 21.93 -5.17
C ARG A 201 10.60 20.95 -4.53
N LEU A 202 10.36 19.65 -4.68
CA LEU A 202 11.25 18.60 -4.19
C LEU A 202 12.65 18.68 -4.84
N ARG A 203 12.71 18.90 -6.16
CA ARG A 203 13.98 19.10 -6.88
C ARG A 203 14.70 20.37 -6.42
N ALA A 204 13.97 21.46 -6.20
CA ALA A 204 14.53 22.71 -5.68
C ALA A 204 15.07 22.56 -4.25
N ALA A 205 14.47 21.69 -3.42
CA ALA A 205 15.00 21.30 -2.12
C ALA A 205 16.25 20.40 -2.19
N GLY A 206 16.67 20.01 -3.39
CA GLY A 206 17.86 19.21 -3.64
C GLY A 206 17.61 17.71 -3.66
N ALA A 207 16.38 17.22 -3.45
CA ALA A 207 16.08 15.79 -3.48
C ALA A 207 16.15 15.20 -4.90
N ARG A 208 16.48 13.91 -4.98
CA ARG A 208 16.24 13.11 -6.18
C ARG A 208 14.75 12.78 -6.24
N VAL A 209 14.12 12.99 -7.39
CA VAL A 209 12.68 12.69 -7.56
C VAL A 209 12.50 11.61 -8.62
N GLN A 210 11.96 10.47 -8.20
CA GLN A 210 11.56 9.37 -9.07
C GLN A 210 10.08 9.53 -9.40
N VAL A 211 9.81 9.88 -10.66
CA VAL A 211 8.45 9.92 -11.19
C VAL A 211 8.09 8.59 -11.84
N PHE A 212 6.88 8.10 -11.59
CA PHE A 212 6.41 6.81 -12.11
C PHE A 212 4.93 6.89 -12.54
N PRO A 213 4.53 6.15 -13.60
CA PRO A 213 3.25 6.34 -14.25
C PRO A 213 2.06 5.70 -13.51
N ASP A 214 2.26 4.59 -12.82
CA ASP A 214 1.21 3.86 -12.09
C ASP A 214 1.86 2.94 -11.04
N GLY A 215 1.07 2.32 -10.16
CA GLY A 215 1.60 1.40 -9.15
C GLY A 215 2.04 2.12 -7.87
N ASP A 216 1.16 2.93 -7.30
CA ASP A 216 1.50 3.75 -6.14
C ASP A 216 1.62 2.95 -4.83
N VAL A 217 1.03 1.76 -4.76
CA VAL A 217 1.17 0.83 -3.63
C VAL A 217 2.61 0.35 -3.54
N VAL A 218 3.21 -0.08 -4.66
CA VAL A 218 4.60 -0.54 -4.70
C VAL A 218 5.54 0.57 -4.25
N ALA A 219 5.36 1.79 -4.77
CA ALA A 219 6.18 2.93 -4.40
C ALA A 219 6.08 3.26 -2.90
N ALA A 220 4.88 3.18 -2.33
CA ALA A 220 4.66 3.37 -0.90
C ALA A 220 5.32 2.27 -0.06
N VAL A 221 5.20 1.00 -0.44
CA VAL A 221 5.85 -0.14 0.25
C VAL A 221 7.37 -0.01 0.20
N LEU A 222 7.94 0.37 -0.96
CA LEU A 222 9.38 0.62 -1.08
C LEU A 222 9.84 1.75 -0.16
N ALA A 223 9.07 2.84 -0.07
CA ALA A 223 9.36 3.94 0.84
C ALA A 223 9.30 3.50 2.32
N ALA A 224 8.29 2.70 2.70
CA ALA A 224 8.11 2.17 4.04
C ALA A 224 9.22 1.18 4.45
N ALA A 225 9.67 0.33 3.51
CA ALA A 225 10.80 -0.57 3.74
C ALA A 225 12.11 0.21 3.91
N GLY A 226 12.26 1.31 3.15
CA GLY A 226 13.48 2.10 3.08
C GLY A 226 14.54 1.50 2.15
N PRO A 227 15.63 2.24 1.90
CA PRO A 227 16.64 1.85 0.92
C PRO A 227 17.38 0.55 1.29
N GLY A 228 17.59 -0.31 0.28
CA GLY A 228 18.41 -1.54 0.41
C GLY A 228 17.81 -2.64 1.27
N ARG A 229 16.53 -2.55 1.65
CA ARG A 229 15.85 -3.51 2.53
C ARG A 229 15.08 -4.60 1.78
N LEU A 230 14.72 -4.36 0.52
CA LEU A 230 14.05 -5.32 -0.34
C LEU A 230 15.00 -5.79 -1.46
N PRO A 231 15.06 -7.10 -1.76
CA PRO A 231 15.87 -7.63 -2.86
C PRO A 231 15.51 -7.00 -4.20
N GLY A 232 16.50 -6.58 -5.00
CA GLY A 232 16.28 -5.99 -6.32
C GLY A 232 15.88 -4.51 -6.32
N ALA A 233 15.82 -3.85 -5.17
CA ALA A 233 15.51 -2.42 -5.03
C ALA A 233 16.80 -1.57 -4.88
N ASP A 234 17.69 -1.62 -5.87
CA ASP A 234 19.02 -0.96 -5.84
C ASP A 234 18.92 0.58 -5.78
N ALA A 235 17.84 1.17 -6.31
CA ALA A 235 17.50 2.57 -6.11
C ALA A 235 16.42 2.66 -5.02
N GLY A 236 16.85 2.75 -3.76
CA GLY A 236 15.93 2.84 -2.63
C GLY A 236 15.09 4.11 -2.67
N THR A 237 13.80 3.99 -2.38
CA THR A 237 12.90 5.13 -2.12
C THR A 237 12.96 5.46 -0.63
N ASP A 238 13.21 6.72 -0.29
CA ASP A 238 13.28 7.19 1.10
C ASP A 238 11.92 7.74 1.58
N LEU A 239 11.20 8.37 0.64
CA LEU A 239 9.93 9.03 0.89
C LEU A 239 9.02 8.83 -0.33
N PHE A 240 7.75 8.55 -0.10
CA PHE A 240 6.70 8.66 -1.10
C PHE A 240 5.80 9.82 -0.71
N LEU A 241 5.49 10.69 -1.68
CA LEU A 241 4.71 11.90 -1.45
C LEU A 241 3.82 12.22 -2.65
N GLY A 242 2.56 12.54 -2.40
CA GLY A 242 1.63 13.01 -3.44
C GLY A 242 0.19 12.56 -3.21
N VAL A 243 -0.63 12.73 -4.24
CA VAL A 243 -2.06 12.41 -4.24
C VAL A 243 -2.35 11.21 -5.14
N GLY A 244 -2.81 10.12 -4.54
CA GLY A 244 -3.22 8.88 -5.20
C GLY A 244 -4.66 8.49 -4.86
N GLY A 245 -5.11 7.30 -5.28
CA GLY A 245 -6.40 6.73 -4.87
C GLY A 245 -6.55 6.65 -3.34
N THR A 246 -7.77 6.58 -2.83
CA THR A 246 -8.00 6.40 -1.40
C THR A 246 -7.86 4.95 -0.94
N PRO A 247 -8.46 3.96 -1.64
CA PRO A 247 -8.08 2.54 -1.54
C PRO A 247 -6.58 2.36 -1.74
#